data_AF-A0A819HPY2-F1
#
_entry.id   AF-A0A819HPY2-F1
#
_cell.length_a   1.000
_cell.length_b   1.000
_cell.length_c   1.000
_cell.angle_alpha   90.00
_cell.angle_beta   90.00
_cell.angle_gamma   90.00
#
_symmetry.space_group_name_H-M   'P 1'
#
loop_
_entity.id
_entity.type
_entity.pdbx_description
1 polymer ?
#
loop_
_entity_poly.entity_id
_entity_poly.type
_entity_poly.pdbx_seq_one_letter_code
_entity_poly.pdbx_strand_id
1 'polypeptide(L)'
;MGDIKNLECGRLDDENEAIPHEPGAVVSCLSQKYTKLSSHCRKEIFRLAEMQSDDYHLDRALYYACRDDRERLCAQVSSGNGRVYRYLYDQKFNSMMSSACRKEVHRRQSLVVADVRTDVPLTRACRNEMLEHKCIIDPVEGDQKSSLVKLLLCLEDTLKRGYHIQDECRREMLVHRRMLMSDYELSPELQSECKMEMVQYCPSLFQQGVSGTIDQRGGRMIHCLLAAARKEKAFGKRCLSVVNSLVRAVDPGSDIRADPLLETACRPVIDTLCPRMKSGDSNVILCLLDNLKNSRMTEDCEDRLMEVAFFLARDWRLTPRLLRTCRNNLESFCQLPKDWSMNQDISGLQVGMYLGCLYQQRQQLDKECRSELKRIMHIRTQSIGLMPEIEDNCLTDLATCKNPEIKGE
;
A
#
# COMPACT_ATOMS: atom_id res chain seq x y z
N MET A 1 -7.66 7.50 34.34
CA MET A 1 -9.08 7.07 34.48
C MET A 1 -10.05 7.83 33.58
N GLY A 2 -9.81 9.11 33.22
CA GLY A 2 -10.70 9.89 32.35
C GLY A 2 -11.04 9.19 31.03
N ASP A 3 -10.03 8.82 30.25
CA ASP A 3 -10.24 8.13 28.95
C ASP A 3 -10.93 6.76 29.10
N ILE A 4 -10.66 6.02 30.17
CA ILE A 4 -11.30 4.71 30.45
C ILE A 4 -12.81 4.88 30.60
N LYS A 5 -13.25 5.90 31.37
CA LYS A 5 -14.67 6.19 31.57
C LYS A 5 -15.30 6.80 30.32
N ASN A 6 -14.64 7.80 29.74
CA ASN A 6 -15.15 8.56 28.58
C ASN A 6 -15.32 7.69 27.33
N LEU A 7 -14.45 6.70 27.14
CA LEU A 7 -14.51 5.79 26.01
C LEU A 7 -15.15 4.44 26.38
N GLU A 8 -15.76 4.32 27.54
CA GLU A 8 -16.46 3.11 28.00
C GLU A 8 -15.58 1.86 27.90
N CYS A 9 -14.29 2.02 28.19
CA CYS A 9 -13.32 0.93 28.17
C CYS A 9 -13.11 0.29 29.55
N GLY A 10 -13.75 0.83 30.59
CA GLY A 10 -13.82 0.22 31.92
C GLY A 10 -15.19 -0.39 32.15
N ARG A 11 -15.27 -1.54 32.82
CA ARG A 11 -16.54 -2.10 33.29
C ARG A 11 -17.22 -1.11 34.25
N LEU A 12 -18.44 -0.70 33.94
CA LEU A 12 -19.45 -0.38 34.94
C LEU A 12 -20.18 -1.71 35.22
N ASP A 13 -20.07 -2.17 36.47
CA ASP A 13 -20.94 -3.09 37.19
C ASP A 13 -21.31 -4.45 36.55
N ASP A 14 -20.70 -5.51 37.10
CA ASP A 14 -21.42 -6.76 37.39
C ASP A 14 -20.72 -7.43 38.59
N GLU A 15 -21.31 -7.26 39.77
CA GLU A 15 -20.84 -7.84 41.05
C GLU A 15 -21.03 -9.37 41.14
N ASN A 16 -21.43 -10.07 40.08
CA ASN A 16 -21.87 -11.48 40.17
C ASN A 16 -21.37 -12.44 39.09
N GLU A 17 -20.22 -12.19 38.47
CA GLU A 17 -19.47 -13.27 37.83
C GLU A 17 -17.98 -13.14 38.07
N ALA A 18 -17.38 -14.20 38.61
CA ALA A 18 -15.95 -14.42 38.65
C ALA A 18 -15.40 -14.64 37.23
N ILE A 19 -15.51 -13.63 36.37
CA ILE A 19 -14.78 -13.56 35.11
C ILE A 19 -13.39 -13.03 35.47
N PRO A 20 -12.31 -13.80 35.26
CA PRO A 20 -10.96 -13.38 35.59
C PRO A 20 -10.70 -11.98 35.03
N HIS A 21 -10.27 -11.06 35.89
CA HIS A 21 -9.79 -9.76 35.46
C HIS A 21 -8.79 -9.96 34.32
N GLU A 22 -9.12 -9.47 33.13
CA GLU A 22 -8.15 -9.36 32.05
C GLU A 22 -7.78 -7.88 31.89
N PRO A 23 -6.72 -7.39 32.58
CA PRO A 23 -6.12 -6.09 32.29
C PRO A 23 -5.91 -5.83 30.78
N GLY A 24 -5.75 -6.90 29.99
CA GLY A 24 -5.67 -6.85 28.53
C GLY A 24 -6.94 -6.33 27.83
N ALA A 25 -8.13 -6.51 28.37
CA ALA A 25 -9.38 -6.08 27.75
C ALA A 25 -9.53 -4.56 27.72
N VAL A 26 -9.19 -3.89 28.83
CA VAL A 26 -9.18 -2.42 28.92
C VAL A 26 -8.17 -1.84 27.94
N VAL A 27 -6.95 -2.39 27.92
CA VAL A 27 -5.87 -1.96 27.01
C VAL A 27 -6.27 -2.19 25.55
N SER A 28 -6.88 -3.34 25.21
CA SER A 28 -7.36 -3.62 23.85
C SER A 28 -8.43 -2.60 23.43
N CYS A 29 -9.40 -2.29 24.31
CA CYS A 29 -10.42 -1.28 24.04
C CYS A 29 -9.83 0.11 23.80
N LEU A 30 -8.94 0.57 24.69
CA LEU A 30 -8.29 1.88 24.55
C LEU A 30 -7.47 1.94 23.26
N SER A 31 -6.74 0.87 22.95
CA SER A 31 -5.92 0.75 21.73
C SER A 31 -6.76 0.83 20.45
N GLN A 32 -7.97 0.26 20.42
CA GLN A 32 -8.88 0.38 19.27
C GLN A 32 -9.40 1.81 19.08
N LYS A 33 -9.44 2.60 20.17
CA LYS A 33 -9.93 3.99 20.18
C LYS A 33 -8.79 5.00 20.28
N TYR A 34 -7.58 4.64 19.86
CA TYR A 34 -6.36 5.45 20.06
C TYR A 34 -6.45 6.89 19.53
N THR A 35 -7.26 7.12 18.49
CA THR A 35 -7.49 8.46 17.90
C THR A 35 -8.29 9.40 18.81
N LYS A 36 -9.05 8.84 19.77
CA LYS A 36 -9.91 9.58 20.71
C LYS A 36 -9.29 9.70 22.11
N LEU A 37 -8.10 9.12 22.32
CA LEU A 37 -7.41 9.18 23.60
C LEU A 37 -6.77 10.55 23.83
N SER A 38 -6.65 10.94 25.10
CA SER A 38 -5.79 12.05 25.49
C SER A 38 -4.35 11.80 25.05
N SER A 39 -3.60 12.88 24.77
CA SER A 39 -2.19 12.78 24.31
C SER A 39 -1.33 11.91 25.23
N HIS A 40 -1.54 12.04 26.55
CA HIS A 40 -0.83 11.25 27.55
C HIS A 40 -1.20 9.76 27.52
N CYS A 41 -2.50 9.42 27.54
CA CYS A 41 -2.93 8.02 27.51
C CYS A 41 -2.53 7.34 26.20
N ARG A 42 -2.68 8.04 25.07
CA ARG A 42 -2.26 7.59 23.75
C ARG A 42 -0.76 7.24 23.73
N LYS A 43 0.09 8.09 24.32
CA LYS A 43 1.53 7.83 24.42
C LYS A 43 1.84 6.56 25.21
N GLU A 44 1.17 6.34 26.34
CA GLU A 44 1.38 5.13 27.14
C GLU A 44 0.86 3.86 26.43
N ILE A 45 -0.23 3.95 25.66
CA ILE A 45 -0.71 2.85 24.82
C ILE A 45 0.32 2.48 23.75
N PHE A 46 0.90 3.46 23.04
CA PHE A 46 1.94 3.18 22.05
C PHE A 46 3.22 2.65 22.70
N ARG A 47 3.64 3.17 23.85
CA ARG A 47 4.78 2.66 24.60
C ARG A 47 4.57 1.21 25.03
N LEU A 48 3.38 0.86 25.50
CA LEU A 48 3.02 -0.52 25.81
C LEU A 48 3.09 -1.41 24.56
N ALA A 49 2.53 -0.95 23.44
CA ALA A 49 2.55 -1.68 22.19
C ALA A 49 3.99 -1.90 21.66
N GLU A 50 4.88 -0.91 21.81
CA GLU A 50 6.31 -1.03 21.51
C GLU A 50 6.96 -2.14 22.35
N MET A 51 6.77 -2.14 23.68
CA MET A 51 7.30 -3.20 24.55
C MET A 51 6.78 -4.59 24.20
N GLN A 52 5.56 -4.68 23.68
CA GLN A 52 4.91 -5.93 23.26
C GLN A 52 5.34 -6.42 21.87
N SER A 53 6.10 -5.62 21.11
CA SER A 53 6.38 -5.85 19.69
C SER A 53 7.27 -7.07 19.43
N ASP A 54 8.14 -7.41 20.37
CA ASP A 54 9.11 -8.49 20.19
C ASP A 54 8.46 -9.88 20.30
N ASP A 55 7.53 -10.08 21.24
CA ASP A 55 6.87 -11.36 21.46
C ASP A 55 5.37 -11.21 21.69
N TYR A 56 4.59 -11.98 20.92
CA TYR A 56 3.12 -11.99 21.00
C TYR A 56 2.61 -12.43 22.37
N HIS A 57 3.39 -13.19 23.15
CA HIS A 57 3.05 -13.54 24.54
C HIS A 57 2.89 -12.31 25.45
N LEU A 58 3.55 -11.19 25.12
CA LEU A 58 3.50 -9.96 25.89
C LEU A 58 2.22 -9.15 25.59
N ASP A 59 1.60 -9.35 24.43
CA ASP A 59 0.29 -8.80 24.11
C ASP A 59 -0.80 -9.77 24.57
N ARG A 60 -1.22 -9.60 25.83
CA ARG A 60 -2.19 -10.49 26.48
C ARG A 60 -3.48 -10.67 25.68
N ALA A 61 -4.03 -9.59 25.14
CA ALA A 61 -5.30 -9.63 24.40
C ALA A 61 -5.14 -10.45 23.10
N LEU A 62 -4.06 -10.20 22.36
CA LEU A 62 -3.76 -10.96 21.15
C LEU A 62 -3.39 -12.41 21.45
N TYR A 63 -2.61 -12.67 22.49
CA TYR A 63 -2.24 -14.02 22.92
C TYR A 63 -3.46 -14.90 23.16
N TYR A 64 -4.41 -14.46 24.00
CA TYR A 64 -5.60 -15.25 24.30
C TYR A 64 -6.52 -15.42 23.10
N ALA A 65 -6.64 -14.39 22.25
CA ALA A 65 -7.43 -14.47 21.04
C ALA A 65 -6.82 -15.39 19.97
N CYS A 66 -5.49 -15.46 19.89
CA CYS A 66 -4.77 -16.12 18.80
C CYS A 66 -4.07 -17.43 19.18
N ARG A 67 -4.05 -17.87 20.46
CA ARG A 67 -3.29 -19.06 20.87
C ARG A 67 -3.67 -20.32 20.08
N ASP A 68 -4.96 -20.57 19.87
CA ASP A 68 -5.44 -21.77 19.16
C ASP A 68 -5.24 -21.64 17.65
N ASP A 69 -5.30 -20.41 17.12
CA ASP A 69 -4.97 -20.12 15.72
C ASP A 69 -3.47 -20.27 15.46
N ARG A 70 -2.62 -19.89 16.42
CA ARG A 70 -1.18 -20.09 16.37
C ARG A 70 -0.83 -21.57 16.29
N GLU A 71 -1.42 -22.42 17.13
CA GLU A 71 -1.12 -23.86 17.09
C GLU A 71 -1.54 -24.51 15.77
N ARG A 72 -2.66 -24.04 15.17
CA ARG A 72 -3.16 -24.60 13.90
C ARG A 72 -2.42 -24.08 12.67
N LEU A 73 -2.05 -22.80 12.66
CA LEU A 73 -1.49 -22.12 11.49
C LEU A 73 0.03 -21.96 11.59
N CYS A 74 0.55 -21.72 12.79
CA CYS A 74 1.90 -21.19 13.02
C CYS A 74 2.78 -22.13 13.87
N ALA A 75 2.45 -23.41 14.04
CA ALA A 75 3.09 -24.32 15.00
C ALA A 75 4.64 -24.32 14.93
N GLN A 76 5.18 -24.17 13.72
CA GLN A 76 6.62 -24.19 13.42
C GLN A 76 7.33 -22.84 13.65
N VAL A 77 6.59 -21.76 13.93
CA VAL A 77 7.15 -20.42 14.09
C VAL A 77 7.57 -20.20 15.54
N SER A 78 8.87 -19.96 15.74
CA SER A 78 9.42 -19.62 17.05
C SER A 78 9.05 -18.19 17.46
N SER A 79 8.68 -18.02 18.74
CA SER A 79 8.39 -16.72 19.34
C SER A 79 9.63 -15.83 19.46
N GLY A 80 9.41 -14.53 19.68
CA GLY A 80 10.45 -13.49 19.69
C GLY A 80 10.74 -12.89 18.31
N ASN A 81 11.40 -11.72 18.30
CA ASN A 81 11.71 -10.94 17.08
C ASN A 81 10.50 -10.64 16.19
N GLY A 82 9.30 -10.56 16.76
CA GLY A 82 8.05 -10.27 16.06
C GLY A 82 7.61 -11.33 15.03
N ARG A 83 8.25 -12.51 14.99
CA ARG A 83 7.97 -13.53 13.96
C ARG A 83 6.53 -14.03 13.96
N VAL A 84 5.96 -14.23 15.15
CA VAL A 84 4.56 -14.67 15.28
C VAL A 84 3.61 -13.57 14.78
N TYR A 85 3.84 -12.29 15.09
CA TYR A 85 3.04 -11.20 14.53
C TYR A 85 3.09 -11.19 13.00
N ARG A 86 4.30 -11.23 12.41
CA ARG A 86 4.46 -11.28 10.95
C ARG A 86 3.66 -12.41 10.33
N TYR A 87 3.77 -13.62 10.88
CA TYR A 87 3.03 -14.75 10.34
C TYR A 87 1.51 -14.60 10.51
N LEU A 88 1.03 -14.12 11.66
CA LEU A 88 -0.39 -13.84 11.87
C LEU A 88 -0.91 -12.75 10.94
N TYR A 89 -0.09 -11.76 10.57
CA TYR A 89 -0.45 -10.74 9.58
C TYR A 89 -0.63 -11.38 8.20
N ASP A 90 0.30 -12.23 7.78
CA ASP A 90 0.23 -12.94 6.50
C ASP A 90 -0.97 -13.90 6.44
N GLN A 91 -1.34 -14.50 7.57
CA GLN A 91 -2.48 -15.42 7.68
C GLN A 91 -3.79 -14.73 8.08
N LYS A 92 -3.83 -13.39 8.21
CA LYS A 92 -5.01 -12.67 8.72
C LYS A 92 -6.29 -13.03 7.98
N PHE A 93 -6.19 -13.29 6.68
CA PHE A 93 -7.34 -13.59 5.82
C PHE A 93 -7.51 -15.07 5.52
N ASN A 94 -6.74 -15.94 6.19
CA ASN A 94 -6.93 -17.38 6.11
C ASN A 94 -8.27 -17.80 6.72
N SER A 95 -8.94 -18.76 6.08
CA SER A 95 -10.20 -19.40 6.50
C SER A 95 -10.22 -19.79 7.96
N MET A 96 -9.10 -20.37 8.37
CA MET A 96 -8.98 -21.14 9.58
C MET A 96 -8.71 -20.24 10.80
N MET A 97 -8.33 -18.97 10.58
CA MET A 97 -8.16 -18.00 11.65
C MET A 97 -9.52 -17.66 12.27
N SER A 98 -9.59 -17.53 13.59
CA SER A 98 -10.80 -17.12 14.27
C SER A 98 -11.11 -15.63 14.04
N SER A 99 -12.38 -15.23 14.19
CA SER A 99 -12.77 -13.82 14.17
C SER A 99 -12.14 -13.03 15.32
N ALA A 100 -11.97 -13.67 16.49
CA ALA A 100 -11.31 -13.08 17.65
C ALA A 100 -9.84 -12.75 17.37
N CYS A 101 -9.07 -13.70 16.85
CA CYS A 101 -7.67 -13.44 16.49
C CYS A 101 -7.56 -12.39 15.38
N ARG A 102 -8.38 -12.49 14.33
CA ARG A 102 -8.42 -11.48 13.25
C ARG A 102 -8.62 -10.06 13.78
N LYS A 103 -9.51 -9.88 14.76
CA LYS A 103 -9.78 -8.59 15.39
C LYS A 103 -8.56 -8.06 16.13
N GLU A 104 -7.88 -8.89 16.92
CA GLU A 104 -6.69 -8.48 17.67
C GLU A 104 -5.48 -8.26 16.74
N VAL A 105 -5.34 -9.05 15.68
CA VAL A 105 -4.37 -8.81 14.60
C VAL A 105 -4.64 -7.45 13.93
N HIS A 106 -5.89 -7.15 13.58
CA HIS A 106 -6.26 -5.85 13.04
C HIS A 106 -5.89 -4.73 14.01
N ARG A 107 -6.27 -4.84 15.30
CA ARG A 107 -5.91 -3.86 16.34
C ARG A 107 -4.40 -3.61 16.37
N ARG A 108 -3.60 -4.68 16.34
CA ARG A 108 -2.15 -4.57 16.34
C ARG A 108 -1.62 -3.84 15.10
N GLN A 109 -2.10 -4.19 13.90
CA GLN A 109 -1.74 -3.51 12.66
C GLN A 109 -2.14 -2.02 12.67
N SER A 110 -3.32 -1.66 13.20
CA SER A 110 -3.74 -0.27 13.33
C SER A 110 -2.76 0.55 14.19
N LEU A 111 -2.23 -0.02 15.27
CA LEU A 111 -1.21 0.63 16.10
C LEU A 111 0.10 0.82 15.33
N VAL A 112 0.53 -0.17 14.53
CA VAL A 112 1.73 -0.08 13.68
C VAL A 112 1.59 1.01 12.62
N VAL A 113 0.43 1.11 11.98
CA VAL A 113 0.15 2.13 10.98
C VAL A 113 0.12 3.53 11.60
N ALA A 114 -0.43 3.65 12.80
CA ALA A 114 -0.52 4.91 13.53
C ALA A 114 0.81 5.39 14.11
N ASP A 115 1.59 4.48 14.70
CA ASP A 115 2.91 4.74 15.29
C ASP A 115 3.88 3.58 14.99
N VAL A 116 4.82 3.83 14.09
CA VAL A 116 5.77 2.83 13.59
C VAL A 116 6.73 2.34 14.65
N ARG A 117 6.90 3.08 15.75
CA ARG A 117 7.72 2.65 16.90
C ARG A 117 7.16 1.40 17.57
N THR A 118 5.85 1.16 17.40
CA THR A 118 5.23 -0.09 17.84
C THR A 118 5.66 -1.29 17.01
N ASP A 119 6.37 -1.11 15.90
CA ASP A 119 6.99 -2.16 15.11
C ASP A 119 8.52 -2.17 15.29
N VAL A 120 8.97 -2.92 16.30
CA VAL A 120 10.40 -3.05 16.61
C VAL A 120 11.17 -3.76 15.49
N PRO A 121 10.66 -4.82 14.84
CA PRO A 121 11.31 -5.40 13.66
C PRO A 121 11.61 -4.37 12.56
N LEU A 122 10.62 -3.57 12.15
CA LEU A 122 10.79 -2.56 11.11
C LEU A 122 11.75 -1.44 11.54
N THR A 123 11.55 -0.86 12.72
CA THR A 123 12.40 0.24 13.20
C THR A 123 13.83 -0.18 13.50
N ARG A 124 14.06 -1.44 13.87
CA ARG A 124 15.39 -2.02 14.01
C ARG A 124 16.06 -2.19 12.65
N ALA A 125 15.36 -2.76 11.67
CA ALA A 125 15.91 -3.02 10.35
C ALA A 125 16.24 -1.73 9.58
N CYS A 126 15.40 -0.69 9.73
CA CYS A 126 15.55 0.59 9.03
C CYS A 126 16.27 1.68 9.85
N ARG A 127 16.85 1.33 11.01
CA ARG A 127 17.41 2.31 11.95
C ARG A 127 18.46 3.22 11.31
N ASN A 128 19.37 2.63 10.52
CA ASN A 128 20.48 3.36 9.94
C ASN A 128 19.98 4.37 8.91
N GLU A 129 19.09 3.94 8.02
CA GLU A 129 18.51 4.76 6.97
C GLU A 129 17.63 5.87 7.53
N MET A 130 16.87 5.57 8.59
CA MET A 130 16.06 6.57 9.29
C MET A 130 16.92 7.71 9.87
N LEU A 131 18.06 7.37 10.47
CA LEU A 131 18.97 8.35 11.06
C LEU A 131 19.76 9.12 10.00
N GLU A 132 20.31 8.41 9.01
CA GLU A 132 21.14 9.00 7.94
C GLU A 132 20.34 9.97 7.08
N HIS A 133 19.11 9.60 6.71
CA HIS A 133 18.25 10.40 5.84
C HIS A 133 17.22 11.25 6.59
N LYS A 134 17.32 11.30 7.92
CA LYS A 134 16.47 12.14 8.79
C LYS A 134 14.97 11.94 8.53
N CYS A 135 14.54 10.68 8.42
CA CYS A 135 13.11 10.39 8.32
C CYS A 135 12.44 10.73 9.66
N ILE A 136 11.75 11.87 9.72
CA ILE A 136 11.04 12.34 10.92
C ILE A 136 9.70 11.61 11.01
N ILE A 137 9.51 10.89 12.10
CA ILE A 137 8.31 10.06 12.32
C ILE A 137 7.55 10.47 13.59
N ASP A 138 7.99 11.55 14.24
CA ASP A 138 7.37 12.00 15.47
C ASP A 138 5.91 12.42 15.22
N PRO A 139 5.00 12.03 16.12
CA PRO A 139 3.60 12.45 16.04
C PRO A 139 3.53 13.95 16.32
N VAL A 140 3.35 14.74 15.26
CA VAL A 140 3.01 16.15 15.39
C VAL A 140 1.59 16.26 15.94
N GLU A 141 1.37 17.09 16.96
CA GLU A 141 0.02 17.31 17.51
C GLU A 141 -0.93 17.79 16.40
N GLY A 142 -2.04 17.08 16.21
CA GLY A 142 -3.03 17.36 15.16
C GLY A 142 -2.75 16.70 13.81
N ASP A 143 -1.58 16.11 13.59
CA ASP A 143 -1.28 15.40 12.34
C ASP A 143 -1.85 13.97 12.40
N GLN A 144 -2.97 13.76 11.70
CA GLN A 144 -3.64 12.46 11.61
C GLN A 144 -2.95 11.48 10.65
N LYS A 145 -1.95 11.93 9.87
CA LYS A 145 -1.28 11.09 8.88
C LYS A 145 -0.51 9.96 9.55
N SER A 146 -0.74 8.74 9.06
CA SER A 146 -0.01 7.52 9.42
C SER A 146 1.51 7.71 9.46
N SER A 147 2.13 7.40 10.60
CA SER A 147 3.58 7.42 10.76
C SER A 147 4.27 6.42 9.84
N LEU A 148 3.64 5.26 9.62
CA LEU A 148 4.16 4.21 8.74
C LEU A 148 4.22 4.71 7.29
N VAL A 149 3.14 5.33 6.80
CA VAL A 149 3.11 5.91 5.45
C VAL A 149 4.20 6.97 5.28
N LYS A 150 4.40 7.85 6.27
CA LYS A 150 5.49 8.84 6.24
C LYS A 150 6.87 8.19 6.15
N LEU A 151 7.13 7.15 6.95
CA LEU A 151 8.39 6.42 6.91
C LEU A 151 8.61 5.77 5.54
N LEU A 152 7.63 5.03 5.03
CA LEU A 152 7.72 4.34 3.75
C LEU A 152 7.99 5.31 2.60
N LEU A 153 7.31 6.46 2.58
CA LEU A 153 7.52 7.50 1.57
C LEU A 153 8.90 8.15 1.68
N CYS A 154 9.39 8.39 2.91
CA CYS A 154 10.73 8.93 3.14
C CYS A 154 11.83 7.99 2.63
N LEU A 155 11.77 6.71 3.01
CA LEU A 155 12.72 5.70 2.56
C LEU A 155 12.62 5.45 1.05
N GLU A 156 11.42 5.56 0.47
CA GLU A 156 11.26 5.46 -0.98
C GLU A 156 11.90 6.63 -1.74
N ASP A 157 11.79 7.85 -1.22
CA ASP A 157 12.48 9.01 -1.78
C ASP A 157 14.01 8.82 -1.73
N THR A 158 14.54 8.29 -0.62
CA THR A 158 15.94 7.90 -0.49
C THR A 158 16.38 6.92 -1.60
N LEU A 159 15.59 5.88 -1.86
CA LEU A 159 15.85 4.92 -2.94
C LEU A 159 15.82 5.58 -4.32
N LYS A 160 14.82 6.42 -4.58
CA LYS A 160 14.66 7.15 -5.86
C LYS A 160 15.79 8.13 -6.11
N ARG A 161 16.40 8.68 -5.05
CA ARG A 161 17.59 9.52 -5.14
C ARG A 161 18.88 8.72 -5.42
N GLY A 162 18.81 7.39 -5.46
CA GLY A 162 19.93 6.50 -5.75
C GLY A 162 20.75 6.10 -4.53
N TYR A 163 20.28 6.42 -3.31
CA TYR A 163 20.93 5.94 -2.09
C TYR A 163 20.62 4.47 -1.85
N HIS A 164 21.53 3.80 -1.16
CA HIS A 164 21.41 2.39 -0.84
C HIS A 164 20.66 2.20 0.49
N ILE A 165 19.56 1.43 0.46
CA ILE A 165 18.89 0.90 1.65
C ILE A 165 19.26 -0.57 1.82
N GLN A 166 19.53 -0.99 3.06
CA GLN A 166 19.87 -2.37 3.40
C GLN A 166 18.71 -3.33 3.09
N ASP A 167 19.06 -4.57 2.71
CA ASP A 167 18.08 -5.60 2.34
C ASP A 167 17.14 -5.97 3.48
N GLU A 168 17.59 -5.86 4.73
CA GLU A 168 16.75 -6.04 5.92
C GLU A 168 15.66 -4.97 5.99
N CYS A 169 16.03 -3.69 5.87
CA CYS A 169 15.06 -2.60 5.83
C CYS A 169 14.10 -2.74 4.63
N ARG A 170 14.62 -3.04 3.43
CA ARG A 170 13.77 -3.24 2.23
C ARG A 170 12.76 -4.38 2.41
N ARG A 171 13.14 -5.48 3.06
CA ARG A 171 12.24 -6.59 3.36
C ARG A 171 11.14 -6.20 4.33
N GLU A 172 11.49 -5.48 5.39
CA GLU A 172 10.49 -4.95 6.32
C GLU A 172 9.55 -3.96 5.62
N MET A 173 10.09 -3.02 4.83
CA MET A 173 9.27 -2.10 4.01
C MET A 173 8.27 -2.86 3.14
N LEU A 174 8.69 -3.93 2.46
CA LEU A 174 7.81 -4.74 1.60
C LEU A 174 6.69 -5.40 2.40
N VAL A 175 6.96 -5.93 3.59
CA VAL A 175 5.95 -6.54 4.46
C VAL A 175 4.87 -5.52 4.83
N HIS A 176 5.27 -4.30 5.18
CA HIS A 176 4.34 -3.24 5.56
C HIS A 176 3.58 -2.64 4.38
N ARG A 177 4.21 -2.57 3.20
CA ARG A 177 3.53 -2.21 1.95
C ARG A 177 2.44 -3.22 1.61
N ARG A 178 2.77 -4.51 1.68
CA ARG A 178 1.80 -5.60 1.49
C ARG A 178 0.66 -5.53 2.50
N MET A 179 0.97 -5.26 3.77
CA MET A 179 -0.05 -5.07 4.81
C MET A 179 -1.03 -3.94 4.46
N LEU A 180 -0.53 -2.77 4.05
CA LEU A 180 -1.38 -1.63 3.67
C LEU A 180 -2.23 -1.92 2.43
N MET A 181 -1.69 -2.64 1.45
CA MET A 181 -2.42 -3.00 0.22
C MET A 181 -3.44 -4.13 0.44
N SER A 182 -3.31 -4.88 1.54
CA SER A 182 -4.19 -6.03 1.81
C SER A 182 -5.46 -5.63 2.55
N ASP A 183 -5.44 -4.52 3.29
CA ASP A 183 -6.50 -4.16 4.21
C ASP A 183 -6.81 -2.65 4.22
N TYR A 184 -7.96 -2.29 3.63
CA TYR A 184 -8.43 -0.91 3.59
C TYR A 184 -8.82 -0.38 4.98
N GLU A 185 -9.17 -1.26 5.94
CA GLU A 185 -9.56 -0.86 7.30
C GLU A 185 -8.37 -0.25 8.07
N LEU A 186 -7.13 -0.53 7.63
CA LEU A 186 -5.93 0.07 8.19
C LEU A 186 -5.73 1.54 7.82
N SER A 187 -6.50 2.06 6.86
CA SER A 187 -6.45 3.46 6.41
C SER A 187 -7.76 4.19 6.78
N PRO A 188 -7.82 4.89 7.93
CA PRO A 188 -9.00 5.65 8.34
C PRO A 188 -9.47 6.65 7.27
N GLU A 189 -8.55 7.24 6.53
CA GLU A 189 -8.83 8.19 5.44
C GLU A 189 -9.53 7.52 4.26
N LEU A 190 -9.23 6.25 3.94
CA LEU A 190 -9.99 5.51 2.93
C LEU A 190 -11.42 5.29 3.41
N GLN A 191 -11.59 4.89 4.67
CA GLN A 191 -12.92 4.64 5.23
C GLN A 191 -13.78 5.90 5.27
N SER A 192 -13.19 7.07 5.56
CA SER A 192 -13.94 8.33 5.64
C SER A 192 -14.15 8.99 4.28
N GLU A 193 -13.10 9.13 3.46
CA GLU A 193 -13.12 9.90 2.22
C GLU A 193 -13.62 9.10 1.01
N CYS A 194 -13.54 7.77 1.04
CA CYS A 194 -14.02 6.89 -0.04
C CYS A 194 -15.36 6.20 0.27
N LYS A 195 -16.05 6.59 1.35
CA LYS A 195 -17.29 5.91 1.78
C LYS A 195 -18.36 5.88 0.69
N MET A 196 -18.52 6.98 -0.05
CA MET A 196 -19.53 7.06 -1.12
C MET A 196 -19.17 6.13 -2.28
N GLU A 197 -17.90 6.14 -2.69
CA GLU A 197 -17.37 5.30 -3.76
C GLU A 197 -17.48 3.81 -3.40
N MET A 198 -17.19 3.44 -2.16
CA MET A 198 -17.35 2.06 -1.68
C MET A 198 -18.80 1.60 -1.76
N VAL A 199 -19.76 2.44 -1.36
CA VAL A 199 -21.20 2.10 -1.43
C VAL A 199 -21.68 2.03 -2.88
N GLN A 200 -21.25 2.96 -3.72
CA GLN A 200 -21.75 3.12 -5.08
C GLN A 200 -21.14 2.11 -6.06
N TYR A 201 -19.82 1.94 -6.01
CA TYR A 201 -19.08 1.15 -7.01
C TYR A 201 -18.64 -0.21 -6.48
N CYS A 202 -18.58 -0.40 -5.15
CA CYS A 202 -18.17 -1.64 -4.50
C CYS A 202 -19.24 -2.23 -3.54
N PRO A 203 -20.55 -2.20 -3.87
CA PRO A 203 -21.61 -2.53 -2.91
C PRO A 203 -21.52 -3.96 -2.38
N SER A 204 -21.10 -4.93 -3.22
CA SER A 204 -20.95 -6.34 -2.82
C SER A 204 -19.87 -6.52 -1.75
N LEU A 205 -18.82 -5.70 -1.76
CA LEU A 205 -17.74 -5.74 -0.79
C LEU A 205 -18.09 -4.92 0.46
N PHE A 206 -18.88 -3.85 0.31
CA PHE A 206 -19.26 -2.97 1.42
C PHE A 206 -20.40 -3.53 2.29
N GLN A 207 -21.38 -4.20 1.68
CA GLN A 207 -22.56 -4.75 2.39
C GLN A 207 -22.25 -6.00 3.22
N GLN A 208 -21.18 -6.73 2.91
CA GLN A 208 -20.78 -7.94 3.63
C GLN A 208 -20.11 -7.64 4.99
N GLY A 209 -20.53 -6.57 5.66
CA GLY A 209 -20.10 -6.24 7.02
C GLY A 209 -20.03 -7.50 7.90
N VAL A 210 -18.80 -7.93 8.19
CA VAL A 210 -18.45 -8.89 9.25
C VAL A 210 -18.96 -10.35 9.09
N SER A 211 -19.55 -10.80 7.98
CA SER A 211 -19.94 -12.23 7.90
C SER A 211 -19.94 -12.86 6.50
N GLY A 212 -19.20 -13.98 6.37
CA GLY A 212 -19.43 -15.00 5.36
C GLY A 212 -18.37 -15.11 4.27
N THR A 213 -17.43 -16.05 4.45
CA THR A 213 -16.42 -16.51 3.47
C THR A 213 -15.16 -15.64 3.31
N ILE A 214 -14.20 -15.85 4.22
CA ILE A 214 -12.85 -16.42 4.00
C ILE A 214 -12.07 -16.04 2.73
N ASP A 215 -12.71 -15.89 1.58
CA ASP A 215 -12.05 -15.36 0.40
C ASP A 215 -11.89 -13.83 0.59
N GLN A 216 -12.95 -13.11 0.93
CA GLN A 216 -13.12 -11.68 1.27
C GLN A 216 -11.97 -10.64 1.16
N ARG A 217 -10.80 -10.91 1.75
CA ARG A 217 -9.87 -9.87 2.22
C ARG A 217 -8.43 -10.18 1.81
N GLY A 218 -7.67 -9.14 1.43
CA GLY A 218 -6.44 -9.27 0.66
C GLY A 218 -6.38 -8.26 -0.50
N GLY A 219 -6.85 -7.04 -0.28
CA GLY A 219 -6.77 -5.95 -1.27
C GLY A 219 -7.97 -5.79 -2.21
N ARG A 220 -9.00 -6.66 -2.16
CA ARG A 220 -10.19 -6.54 -3.04
C ARG A 220 -10.88 -5.20 -3.02
N MET A 221 -11.17 -4.65 -1.83
CA MET A 221 -11.82 -3.34 -1.72
C MET A 221 -10.93 -2.26 -2.34
N ILE A 222 -9.62 -2.32 -2.09
CA ILE A 222 -8.67 -1.37 -2.67
C ILE A 222 -8.68 -1.49 -4.19
N HIS A 223 -8.55 -2.70 -4.74
CA HIS A 223 -8.62 -2.93 -6.18
C HIS A 223 -9.96 -2.55 -6.81
N CYS A 224 -11.08 -2.74 -6.11
CA CYS A 224 -12.37 -2.24 -6.58
C CYS A 224 -12.37 -0.71 -6.67
N LEU A 225 -11.80 0.00 -5.69
CA LEU A 225 -11.61 1.44 -5.75
C LEU A 225 -10.63 1.85 -6.87
N LEU A 226 -9.55 1.09 -7.11
CA LEU A 226 -8.64 1.32 -8.24
C LEU A 226 -9.37 1.17 -9.59
N ALA A 227 -10.20 0.13 -9.73
CA ALA A 227 -11.01 -0.11 -10.91
C ALA A 227 -12.02 1.01 -11.15
N ALA A 228 -12.72 1.42 -10.09
CA ALA A 228 -13.69 2.51 -10.13
C ALA A 228 -13.01 3.84 -10.49
N ALA A 229 -11.86 4.15 -9.89
CA ALA A 229 -11.07 5.33 -10.23
C ALA A 229 -10.63 5.36 -11.70
N ARG A 230 -10.37 4.19 -12.29
CA ARG A 230 -10.03 4.05 -13.72
C ARG A 230 -11.23 4.20 -14.64
N LYS A 231 -12.37 3.58 -14.30
CA LYS A 231 -13.53 3.45 -15.21
C LYS A 231 -14.55 4.58 -15.07
N GLU A 232 -14.69 5.15 -13.87
CA GLU A 232 -15.79 6.04 -13.53
C GLU A 232 -15.38 7.51 -13.58
N LYS A 233 -15.92 8.26 -14.55
CA LYS A 233 -15.67 9.72 -14.67
C LYS A 233 -16.17 10.52 -13.46
N ALA A 234 -17.16 9.98 -12.74
CA ALA A 234 -17.77 10.61 -11.56
C ALA A 234 -17.08 10.20 -10.24
N PHE A 235 -15.89 9.58 -10.29
CA PHE A 235 -15.15 9.22 -9.08
C PHE A 235 -14.71 10.46 -8.28
N GLY A 236 -14.92 10.46 -6.97
CA GLY A 236 -14.69 11.64 -6.14
C GLY A 236 -13.21 12.02 -6.01
N LYS A 237 -12.90 13.32 -6.16
CA LYS A 237 -11.53 13.86 -6.06
C LYS A 237 -10.88 13.60 -4.69
N ARG A 238 -11.67 13.61 -3.62
CA ARG A 238 -11.18 13.33 -2.25
C ARG A 238 -10.73 11.88 -2.11
N CYS A 239 -11.60 10.93 -2.50
CA CYS A 239 -11.23 9.53 -2.52
C CYS A 239 -10.02 9.26 -3.44
N LEU A 240 -10.00 9.86 -4.65
CA LEU A 240 -8.88 9.72 -5.58
C LEU A 240 -7.55 10.15 -4.96
N SER A 241 -7.53 11.26 -4.21
CA SER A 241 -6.34 11.73 -3.51
C SER A 241 -5.85 10.73 -2.45
N VAL A 242 -6.76 10.12 -1.69
CA VAL A 242 -6.42 9.10 -0.68
C VAL A 242 -5.91 7.82 -1.35
N VAL A 243 -6.57 7.35 -2.41
CA VAL A 243 -6.13 6.19 -3.19
C VAL A 243 -4.75 6.42 -3.81
N ASN A 244 -4.51 7.60 -4.41
CA ASN A 244 -3.18 7.99 -4.90
C ASN A 244 -2.12 7.93 -3.80
N SER A 245 -2.47 8.40 -2.59
CA SER A 245 -1.55 8.41 -1.45
C SER A 245 -1.22 6.99 -0.98
N LEU A 246 -2.21 6.09 -0.96
CA LEU A 246 -2.00 4.67 -0.69
C LEU A 246 -1.09 4.02 -1.74
N VAL A 247 -1.40 4.18 -3.04
CA VAL A 247 -0.60 3.59 -4.13
C VAL A 247 0.84 4.07 -4.07
N ARG A 248 1.09 5.34 -3.71
CA ARG A 248 2.45 5.86 -3.49
C ARG A 248 3.17 5.24 -2.31
N ALA A 249 2.47 4.94 -1.22
CA ALA A 249 3.07 4.33 -0.03
C ALA A 249 3.39 2.85 -0.26
N VAL A 250 2.47 2.13 -0.91
CA VAL A 250 2.59 0.70 -1.25
C VAL A 250 3.61 0.48 -2.38
N ASP A 251 3.61 1.36 -3.38
CA ASP A 251 4.46 1.31 -4.56
C ASP A 251 4.44 -0.05 -5.31
N PRO A 252 3.25 -0.55 -5.70
CA PRO A 252 3.12 -1.86 -6.34
C PRO A 252 3.79 -1.95 -7.72
N GLY A 253 4.05 -0.79 -8.35
CA GLY A 253 4.80 -0.69 -9.61
C GLY A 253 6.28 -1.05 -9.48
N SER A 254 6.88 -0.88 -8.29
CA SER A 254 8.26 -1.24 -8.01
C SER A 254 8.43 -2.73 -7.72
N ASP A 255 7.50 -3.31 -6.98
CA ASP A 255 7.55 -4.71 -6.60
C ASP A 255 6.14 -5.29 -6.52
N ILE A 256 5.82 -6.20 -7.43
CA ILE A 256 4.51 -6.85 -7.50
C ILE A 256 4.11 -7.51 -6.17
N ARG A 257 5.08 -7.94 -5.35
CA ARG A 257 4.83 -8.58 -4.05
C ARG A 257 4.21 -7.63 -3.02
N ALA A 258 4.31 -6.31 -3.24
CA ALA A 258 3.61 -5.32 -2.42
C ALA A 258 2.09 -5.38 -2.61
N ASP A 259 1.62 -5.99 -3.69
CA ASP A 259 0.21 -6.18 -4.00
C ASP A 259 -0.14 -7.67 -4.08
N PRO A 260 -0.73 -8.25 -3.01
CA PRO A 260 -1.07 -9.67 -2.97
C PRO A 260 -2.05 -10.11 -4.06
N LEU A 261 -3.01 -9.25 -4.40
CA LEU A 261 -4.07 -9.62 -5.33
C LEU A 261 -3.55 -9.58 -6.76
N LEU A 262 -2.77 -8.55 -7.11
CA LEU A 262 -2.06 -8.48 -8.38
C LEU A 262 -1.06 -9.63 -8.53
N GLU A 263 -0.26 -9.92 -7.50
CA GLU A 263 0.71 -11.02 -7.52
C GLU A 263 0.04 -12.36 -7.79
N THR A 264 -1.08 -12.62 -7.11
CA THR A 264 -1.84 -13.88 -7.25
C THR A 264 -2.48 -13.98 -8.63
N ALA A 265 -3.17 -12.94 -9.08
CA ALA A 265 -3.84 -12.91 -10.39
C ALA A 265 -2.84 -13.09 -11.54
N CYS A 266 -1.66 -12.47 -11.44
CA CYS A 266 -0.66 -12.53 -12.48
C CYS A 266 0.29 -13.71 -12.40
N ARG A 267 0.25 -14.55 -11.35
CA ARG A 267 1.19 -15.67 -11.19
C ARG A 267 1.27 -16.60 -12.41
N PRO A 268 0.16 -17.07 -13.01
CA PRO A 268 0.22 -17.95 -14.19
C PRO A 268 0.88 -17.28 -15.41
N VAL A 269 0.67 -15.97 -15.57
CA VAL A 269 1.24 -15.17 -16.65
C VAL A 269 2.73 -14.95 -16.41
N ILE A 270 3.14 -14.67 -15.17
CA ILE A 270 4.55 -14.49 -14.80
C ILE A 270 5.34 -15.77 -15.08
N ASP A 271 4.82 -16.92 -14.65
CA ASP A 271 5.48 -18.20 -14.82
C ASP A 271 5.63 -18.58 -16.31
N THR A 272 4.73 -18.11 -17.17
CA THR A 272 4.74 -18.41 -18.62
C THR A 272 5.53 -17.39 -19.44
N LEU A 273 5.29 -16.09 -19.24
CA LEU A 273 5.80 -15.00 -20.08
C LEU A 273 6.99 -14.25 -19.47
N CYS A 274 7.10 -14.24 -18.13
CA CYS A 274 8.13 -13.50 -17.40
C CYS A 274 9.02 -14.39 -16.47
N PRO A 275 9.36 -15.66 -16.82
CA PRO A 275 9.95 -16.61 -15.86
C PRO A 275 11.35 -16.25 -15.36
N ARG A 276 12.06 -15.36 -16.07
CA ARG A 276 13.43 -14.93 -15.72
C ARG A 276 13.47 -13.60 -14.96
N MET A 277 12.33 -12.94 -14.77
CA MET A 277 12.28 -11.64 -14.12
C MET A 277 12.31 -11.81 -12.62
N LYS A 278 13.29 -11.17 -11.97
CA LYS A 278 13.34 -11.08 -10.51
C LYS A 278 12.29 -10.07 -10.03
N SER A 279 11.60 -10.36 -8.93
CA SER A 279 10.74 -9.38 -8.27
C SER A 279 11.56 -8.19 -7.74
N GLY A 280 10.94 -7.00 -7.72
CA GLY A 280 11.62 -5.73 -7.43
C GLY A 280 12.15 -5.00 -8.67
N ASP A 281 12.56 -3.74 -8.49
CA ASP A 281 13.05 -2.84 -9.53
C ASP A 281 12.13 -2.72 -10.78
N SER A 282 10.82 -2.85 -10.56
CA SER A 282 9.77 -2.81 -11.58
C SER A 282 9.87 -3.90 -12.66
N ASN A 283 10.76 -4.89 -12.52
CA ASN A 283 11.07 -5.83 -13.59
C ASN A 283 9.84 -6.66 -14.02
N VAL A 284 9.13 -7.24 -13.04
CA VAL A 284 7.95 -8.06 -13.31
C VAL A 284 6.81 -7.21 -13.88
N ILE A 285 6.50 -6.07 -13.26
CA ILE A 285 5.43 -5.16 -13.73
C ILE A 285 5.67 -4.72 -15.17
N LEU A 286 6.89 -4.27 -15.49
CA LEU A 286 7.20 -3.83 -16.84
C LEU A 286 7.16 -4.98 -17.85
N CYS A 287 7.58 -6.20 -17.47
CA CYS A 287 7.44 -7.39 -18.33
C CYS A 287 5.98 -7.73 -18.64
N LEU A 288 5.11 -7.67 -17.63
CA LEU A 288 3.68 -7.89 -17.80
C LEU A 288 3.06 -6.83 -18.71
N LEU A 289 3.43 -5.56 -18.51
CA LEU A 289 2.97 -4.45 -19.36
C LEU A 289 3.43 -4.59 -20.82
N ASP A 290 4.69 -5.01 -21.03
CA ASP A 290 5.24 -5.31 -22.36
C ASP A 290 4.48 -6.46 -23.07
N ASN A 291 3.73 -7.29 -22.32
CA ASN A 291 2.97 -8.44 -22.82
C ASN A 291 1.45 -8.28 -22.68
N LEU A 292 0.92 -7.07 -22.51
CA LEU A 292 -0.52 -6.84 -22.33
C LEU A 292 -1.38 -7.50 -23.42
N LYS A 293 -0.98 -7.37 -24.69
CA LYS A 293 -1.71 -7.93 -25.84
C LYS A 293 -1.38 -9.40 -26.14
N ASN A 294 -0.61 -10.08 -25.30
CA ASN A 294 -0.21 -11.47 -25.52
C ASN A 294 -1.40 -12.40 -25.26
N SER A 295 -1.61 -13.42 -26.10
CA SER A 295 -2.71 -14.40 -25.94
C SER A 295 -2.64 -15.24 -24.66
N ARG A 296 -1.50 -15.25 -23.96
CA ARG A 296 -1.30 -15.91 -22.66
C ARG A 296 -1.55 -14.97 -21.49
N MET A 297 -1.85 -13.69 -21.72
CA MET A 297 -2.36 -12.78 -20.69
C MET A 297 -3.75 -13.26 -20.27
N THR A 298 -3.98 -13.38 -18.98
CA THR A 298 -5.30 -13.75 -18.43
C THR A 298 -6.09 -12.48 -18.14
N GLU A 299 -7.42 -12.53 -18.28
CA GLU A 299 -8.31 -11.40 -18.00
C GLU A 299 -8.11 -10.89 -16.57
N ASP A 300 -8.03 -11.79 -15.58
CA ASP A 300 -7.78 -11.43 -14.18
C ASP A 300 -6.46 -10.66 -13.99
N CYS A 301 -5.36 -11.13 -14.60
CA CYS A 301 -4.08 -10.45 -14.52
C CYS A 301 -4.11 -9.10 -15.23
N GLU A 302 -4.68 -9.04 -16.44
CA GLU A 302 -4.80 -7.81 -17.21
C GLU A 302 -5.58 -6.75 -16.45
N ASP A 303 -6.73 -7.12 -15.86
CA ASP A 303 -7.56 -6.21 -15.09
C ASP A 303 -6.83 -5.66 -13.87
N ARG A 304 -6.23 -6.54 -13.04
CA ARG A 304 -5.47 -6.08 -11.85
C ARG A 304 -4.27 -5.24 -12.25
N LEU A 305 -3.59 -5.60 -13.33
CA LEU A 305 -2.43 -4.87 -13.82
C LEU A 305 -2.82 -3.49 -14.33
N MET A 306 -3.91 -3.38 -15.09
CA MET A 306 -4.40 -2.10 -15.61
C MET A 306 -4.96 -1.19 -14.52
N GLU A 307 -5.53 -1.74 -13.45
CA GLU A 307 -5.90 -0.98 -12.25
C GLU A 307 -4.69 -0.27 -11.64
N VAL A 308 -3.56 -0.96 -11.48
CA VAL A 308 -2.32 -0.35 -10.97
C VAL A 308 -1.68 0.57 -12.02
N ALA A 309 -1.60 0.13 -13.27
CA ALA A 309 -0.93 0.86 -14.34
C ALA A 309 -1.60 2.21 -14.65
N PHE A 310 -2.90 2.34 -14.44
CA PHE A 310 -3.63 3.61 -14.49
C PHE A 310 -2.97 4.69 -13.62
N PHE A 311 -2.59 4.34 -12.39
CA PHE A 311 -1.93 5.25 -11.46
C PHE A 311 -0.46 5.49 -11.85
N LEU A 312 0.26 4.44 -12.25
CA LEU A 312 1.66 4.55 -12.68
C LEU A 312 1.82 5.50 -13.88
N ALA A 313 0.86 5.48 -14.81
CA ALA A 313 0.87 6.33 -16.00
C ALA A 313 0.55 7.81 -15.72
N ARG A 314 -0.06 8.10 -14.56
CA ARG A 314 -0.56 9.43 -14.17
C ARG A 314 0.25 10.11 -13.07
N ASP A 315 1.11 9.36 -12.38
CA ASP A 315 2.00 9.91 -11.36
C ASP A 315 3.43 9.46 -11.63
N TRP A 316 4.27 10.38 -12.11
CA TRP A 316 5.66 10.07 -12.41
C TRP A 316 6.44 9.65 -11.16
N ARG A 317 6.00 10.00 -9.94
CA ARG A 317 6.63 9.54 -8.69
C ARG A 317 6.50 8.02 -8.53
N LEU A 318 5.58 7.38 -9.25
CA LEU A 318 5.40 5.94 -9.31
C LEU A 318 6.23 5.28 -10.44
N THR A 319 7.15 6.02 -11.06
CA THR A 319 8.09 5.50 -12.08
C THR A 319 9.56 5.55 -11.60
N PRO A 320 9.93 4.86 -10.50
CA PRO A 320 11.23 5.01 -9.85
C PRO A 320 12.41 4.72 -10.77
N ARG A 321 12.27 3.76 -11.70
CA ARG A 321 13.32 3.42 -12.65
C ARG A 321 13.60 4.55 -13.64
N LEU A 322 12.56 5.20 -14.18
CA LEU A 322 12.71 6.39 -15.02
C LEU A 322 13.51 7.46 -14.28
N LEU A 323 13.19 7.67 -13.00
CA LEU A 323 13.83 8.72 -12.22
C LEU A 323 15.27 8.42 -11.89
N ARG A 324 15.55 7.22 -11.39
CA ARG A 324 16.91 6.80 -11.11
C ARG A 324 17.81 6.94 -12.35
N THR A 325 17.29 6.60 -13.52
CA THR A 325 18.06 6.57 -14.77
C THR A 325 18.10 7.93 -15.50
N CYS A 326 17.01 8.71 -15.49
CA CYS A 326 16.90 9.96 -16.25
C CYS A 326 16.98 11.23 -15.41
N ARG A 327 17.16 11.17 -14.08
CA ARG A 327 17.12 12.36 -13.19
C ARG A 327 18.02 13.48 -13.69
N ASN A 328 19.29 13.18 -13.98
CA ASN A 328 20.24 14.21 -14.39
C ASN A 328 19.79 14.91 -15.69
N ASN A 329 19.20 14.16 -16.63
CA ASN A 329 18.67 14.74 -17.86
C ASN A 329 17.39 15.54 -17.61
N LEU A 330 16.52 15.06 -16.72
CA LEU A 330 15.31 15.76 -16.32
C LEU A 330 15.63 17.10 -15.64
N GLU A 331 16.62 17.12 -14.75
CA GLU A 331 17.10 18.35 -14.11
C GLU A 331 17.75 19.30 -15.12
N SER A 332 18.64 18.77 -15.99
CA SER A 332 19.44 19.60 -16.91
C SER A 332 18.65 20.14 -18.10
N PHE A 333 17.76 19.31 -18.67
CA PHE A 333 17.07 19.63 -19.92
C PHE A 333 15.58 19.93 -19.74
N CYS A 334 14.95 19.36 -18.71
CA CYS A 334 13.49 19.46 -18.51
C CYS A 334 13.11 20.24 -17.25
N GLN A 335 14.07 20.91 -16.60
CA GLN A 335 13.84 21.81 -15.46
C GLN A 335 13.10 21.13 -14.29
N LEU A 336 13.39 19.86 -14.04
CA LEU A 336 12.83 19.17 -12.90
C LEU A 336 13.29 19.84 -11.58
N PRO A 337 12.37 20.25 -10.69
CA PRO A 337 12.73 20.84 -9.41
C PRO A 337 13.51 19.86 -8.53
N LYS A 338 14.46 20.35 -7.73
CA LYS A 338 15.26 19.48 -6.83
C LYS A 338 14.45 18.87 -5.69
N ASP A 339 13.33 19.49 -5.34
CA ASP A 339 12.38 19.10 -4.30
C ASP A 339 11.16 18.35 -4.87
N TRP A 340 11.28 17.82 -6.07
CA TRP A 340 10.21 17.12 -6.78
C TRP A 340 9.49 16.04 -5.97
N SER A 341 10.18 15.37 -5.04
CA SER A 341 9.61 14.30 -4.23
C SER A 341 8.68 14.80 -3.12
N MET A 342 8.82 16.06 -2.72
CA MET A 342 8.02 16.70 -1.67
C MET A 342 6.82 17.48 -2.22
N ASN A 343 6.81 17.78 -3.53
CA ASN A 343 5.74 18.55 -4.15
C ASN A 343 4.44 17.73 -4.25
N GLN A 344 3.36 18.29 -3.70
CA GLN A 344 2.03 17.66 -3.67
C GLN A 344 1.28 17.86 -5.00
N ASP A 345 1.58 18.94 -5.74
CA ASP A 345 0.87 19.36 -6.95
C ASP A 345 1.46 18.75 -8.23
N ILE A 346 1.59 17.42 -8.26
CA ILE A 346 1.95 16.70 -9.48
C ILE A 346 0.68 16.15 -10.12
N SER A 347 0.29 16.73 -11.26
CA SER A 347 -0.82 16.27 -12.10
C SER A 347 -0.32 15.37 -13.23
N GLY A 348 -1.20 14.50 -13.78
CA GLY A 348 -0.88 13.65 -14.94
C GLY A 348 -0.36 14.41 -16.16
N LEU A 349 -0.76 15.68 -16.30
CA LEU A 349 -0.27 16.61 -17.33
C LEU A 349 1.26 16.83 -17.24
N GLN A 350 1.83 16.78 -16.04
CA GLN A 350 3.28 16.93 -15.84
C GLN A 350 4.05 15.68 -16.32
N VAL A 351 3.47 14.47 -16.21
CA VAL A 351 4.12 13.24 -16.67
C VAL A 351 4.33 13.27 -18.18
N GLY A 352 3.28 13.61 -18.93
CA GLY A 352 3.35 13.78 -20.39
C GLY A 352 4.34 14.86 -20.82
N MET A 353 4.38 15.98 -20.08
CA MET A 353 5.32 17.08 -20.33
C MET A 353 6.78 16.62 -20.20
N TYR A 354 7.14 15.92 -19.11
CA TYR A 354 8.51 15.45 -18.91
C TYR A 354 8.91 14.37 -19.92
N LEU A 355 8.02 13.41 -20.22
CA LEU A 355 8.29 12.41 -21.25
C LEU A 355 8.43 13.03 -22.64
N GLY A 356 7.60 14.03 -22.96
CA GLY A 356 7.68 14.82 -24.19
C GLY A 356 9.01 15.57 -24.30
N CYS A 357 9.44 16.24 -23.22
CA CYS A 357 10.73 16.92 -23.15
C CYS A 357 11.90 15.94 -23.36
N LEU A 358 11.93 14.82 -22.63
CA LEU A 358 12.97 13.79 -22.80
C LEU A 358 13.01 13.28 -24.24
N TYR A 359 11.85 13.08 -24.87
CA TYR A 359 11.76 12.64 -26.26
C TYR A 359 12.29 13.68 -27.26
N GLN A 360 12.02 14.97 -27.04
CA GLN A 360 12.60 16.04 -27.82
C GLN A 360 14.13 16.05 -27.69
N GLN A 361 14.64 15.81 -26.49
CA GLN A 361 16.07 15.81 -26.18
C GLN A 361 16.76 14.46 -26.40
N ARG A 362 16.09 13.47 -27.00
CA ARG A 362 16.54 12.07 -27.10
C ARG A 362 17.95 11.85 -27.65
N GLN A 363 18.48 12.78 -28.45
CA GLN A 363 19.84 12.69 -28.99
C GLN A 363 20.92 13.10 -27.98
N GLN A 364 20.56 13.93 -27.00
CA GLN A 364 21.45 14.45 -25.95
C GLN A 364 21.36 13.62 -24.66
N LEU A 365 20.38 12.72 -24.55
CA LEU A 365 20.27 11.79 -23.43
C LEU A 365 21.42 10.78 -23.42
N ASP A 366 21.90 10.44 -22.23
CA ASP A 366 22.78 9.30 -22.02
C ASP A 366 22.11 7.98 -22.45
N LYS A 367 22.92 6.94 -22.62
CA LYS A 367 22.47 5.66 -23.18
C LYS A 367 21.41 5.00 -22.30
N GLU A 368 21.55 5.08 -20.98
CA GLU A 368 20.63 4.44 -20.05
C GLU A 368 19.28 5.14 -20.05
N CYS A 369 19.27 6.47 -19.91
CA CYS A 369 18.02 7.24 -19.94
C CYS A 369 17.29 7.08 -21.29
N ARG A 370 18.02 7.11 -22.40
CA ARG A 370 17.45 6.91 -23.74
C ARG A 370 16.82 5.53 -23.90
N SER A 371 17.42 4.49 -23.31
CA SER A 371 16.86 3.14 -23.32
C SER A 371 15.59 3.05 -22.49
N GLU A 372 15.59 3.64 -21.29
CA GLU A 372 14.41 3.64 -20.41
C GLU A 372 13.25 4.43 -21.01
N LEU A 373 13.53 5.60 -21.59
CA LEU A 373 12.53 6.40 -22.30
C LEU A 373 11.86 5.61 -23.43
N LYS A 374 12.65 4.91 -24.26
CA LYS A 374 12.10 4.08 -25.35
C LYS A 374 11.19 2.99 -24.82
N ARG A 375 11.56 2.36 -23.70
CA ARG A 375 10.75 1.32 -23.06
C ARG A 375 9.41 1.87 -22.57
N ILE A 376 9.42 2.99 -21.85
CA ILE A 376 8.18 3.61 -21.35
C ILE A 376 7.28 4.04 -22.49
N MET A 377 7.85 4.63 -23.55
CA MET A 377 7.08 4.97 -24.74
C MET A 377 6.46 3.73 -25.37
N HIS A 378 7.19 2.61 -25.46
CA HIS A 378 6.65 1.35 -25.97
C HIS A 378 5.50 0.82 -25.09
N ILE A 379 5.67 0.76 -23.77
CA ILE A 379 4.61 0.33 -22.84
C ILE A 379 3.35 1.19 -23.02
N ARG A 380 3.49 2.51 -23.15
CA ARG A 380 2.36 3.41 -23.36
C ARG A 380 1.60 3.12 -24.67
N THR A 381 2.26 2.57 -25.69
CA THR A 381 1.58 2.15 -26.93
C THR A 381 0.75 0.87 -26.79
N GLN A 382 0.91 0.12 -25.69
CA GLN A 382 0.17 -1.12 -25.48
C GLN A 382 -1.32 -0.88 -25.20
N SER A 383 -1.69 0.28 -24.61
CA SER A 383 -3.08 0.63 -24.35
C SER A 383 -3.25 2.13 -24.27
N ILE A 384 -4.36 2.63 -24.84
CA ILE A 384 -4.75 4.04 -24.74
C ILE A 384 -4.95 4.44 -23.26
N GLY A 385 -5.33 3.49 -22.39
CA GLY A 385 -5.45 3.71 -20.94
C GLY A 385 -4.14 4.08 -20.23
N LEU A 386 -2.99 3.87 -20.89
CA LEU A 386 -1.66 4.22 -20.40
C LEU A 386 -1.18 5.58 -20.94
N MET A 387 -2.03 6.29 -21.68
CA MET A 387 -1.79 7.60 -22.27
C MET A 387 -2.87 8.59 -21.82
N PRO A 388 -2.81 9.09 -20.56
CA PRO A 388 -3.85 9.97 -19.99
C PRO A 388 -4.15 11.18 -20.87
N GLU A 389 -3.14 11.71 -21.57
CA GLU A 389 -3.26 12.88 -22.43
C GLU A 389 -4.17 12.62 -23.65
N ILE A 390 -4.20 11.37 -24.13
CA ILE A 390 -5.08 10.93 -25.22
C ILE A 390 -6.39 10.40 -24.63
N GLU A 391 -6.32 9.62 -23.57
CA GLU A 391 -7.48 9.01 -22.93
C GLU A 391 -8.50 10.07 -22.49
N ASP A 392 -8.05 11.08 -21.74
CA ASP A 392 -8.92 12.09 -21.14
C ASP A 392 -9.55 13.03 -22.20
N ASN A 393 -8.86 13.24 -23.33
CA ASN A 393 -9.27 14.19 -24.37
C ASN A 393 -9.95 13.54 -25.59
N CYS A 394 -9.60 12.30 -25.92
CA CYS A 394 -9.94 11.69 -27.22
C CYS A 394 -10.75 10.40 -27.10
N LEU A 395 -10.96 9.82 -25.92
CA LEU A 395 -11.70 8.55 -25.76
C LEU A 395 -13.07 8.55 -26.43
N THR A 396 -13.84 9.63 -26.25
CA THR A 396 -15.20 9.75 -26.82
C THR A 396 -15.16 9.71 -28.35
N ASP A 397 -14.18 10.39 -28.96
CA ASP A 397 -14.03 10.44 -30.41
C ASP A 397 -13.49 9.10 -30.96
N LEU A 398 -12.55 8.47 -30.24
CA LEU A 398 -12.01 7.15 -30.58
C LEU A 398 -13.09 6.06 -30.53
N ALA A 399 -14.02 6.13 -29.57
CA ALA A 399 -15.14 5.19 -29.47
C ALA A 399 -16.09 5.26 -30.70
N THR A 400 -16.20 6.43 -31.33
CA THR A 400 -16.98 6.63 -32.56
C THR A 400 -16.24 6.20 -33.83
N CYS A 401 -14.94 5.91 -33.74
CA CYS A 401 -14.13 5.50 -34.88
C CYS A 401 -14.57 4.11 -35.36
N LYS A 402 -14.98 3.99 -36.63
CA LYS A 402 -15.47 2.73 -37.22
C LYS A 402 -14.35 1.77 -37.66
N ASN A 403 -13.09 2.21 -37.61
CA ASN A 403 -11.96 1.42 -38.11
C ASN A 403 -11.26 0.67 -36.95
N PRO A 404 -11.36 -0.68 -36.88
CA PRO A 404 -10.80 -1.46 -35.78
C PRO A 404 -9.28 -1.34 -35.65
N GLU A 405 -8.54 -1.14 -36.74
CA GLU A 405 -7.07 -0.95 -36.69
C GLU A 405 -6.64 0.34 -35.95
N ILE A 406 -7.52 1.33 -35.83
CA ILE A 406 -7.27 2.59 -35.11
C ILE A 406 -7.66 2.46 -33.63
N LYS A 407 -8.53 1.50 -33.28
CA LYS A 407 -8.99 1.28 -31.90
C LYS A 407 -7.93 0.68 -30.99
N GLY A 408 -6.88 0.07 -31.56
CA GLY A 408 -5.85 -0.60 -30.78
C GLY A 408 -6.32 -1.85 -30.06
N GLU A 409 -7.47 -2.42 -30.45
CA GLU A 409 -7.97 -3.73 -30.06
C GLU A 409 -7.26 -4.84 -30.85
#